data_AF-A0A2E1K0N3-F1
#
_entry.id   AF-A0A2E1K0N3-F1
#
_cell.length_a   1.000
_cell.length_b   1.000
_cell.length_c   1.000
_cell.angle_alpha   90.00
_cell.angle_beta   90.00
_cell.angle_gamma   90.00
#
_symmetry.space_group_name_H-M   'P 1'
#
loop_
_entity.id
_entity.type
_entity.pdbx_description
1 polymer ?
#
loop_
_entity_poly.entity_id
_entity_poly.type
_entity_poly.pdbx_seq_one_letter_code
_entity_poly.pdbx_strand_id
1 'polypeptide(L)'
;MKIRIEHHRGAGSIINEPNLKPDYEQILTALDEIEEKQLLEYFLKQKREEEAAGKKNYRKSISDALNFFIRENLEKKGWQKEPKIFKNPNYEASAWRLDFAKNDICIEVAFNHREAVPHNMLKAVLSTEGNDMLEKEYISQIGVIITATKELKKSGNFDNAAGTFDDFVELLKPYSFFIRCPMIIIGLEGLETFYIDKKTKMPVELTNQ
;
A
#
# COMPACT_ATOMS: atom_id res chain seq x y z
N MET A 1 -9.81 -9.23 1.41
CA MET A 1 -8.98 -9.15 2.66
C MET A 1 -9.68 -8.30 3.73
N LYS A 2 -9.53 -8.62 5.03
CA LYS A 2 -9.97 -7.73 6.12
C LYS A 2 -9.09 -6.48 6.22
N ILE A 3 -9.68 -5.34 6.59
CA ILE A 3 -9.02 -4.04 6.63
C ILE A 3 -9.37 -3.23 7.88
N ARG A 4 -8.43 -2.39 8.30
CA ARG A 4 -8.58 -1.34 9.32
C ARG A 4 -8.33 0.03 8.67
N ILE A 5 -9.09 1.05 9.05
CA ILE A 5 -9.02 2.38 8.41
C ILE A 5 -8.82 3.47 9.47
N GLU A 6 -7.89 4.39 9.21
CA GLU A 6 -7.71 5.65 9.95
C GLU A 6 -7.92 6.84 8.99
N HIS A 7 -8.56 7.90 9.49
CA HIS A 7 -8.80 9.12 8.72
C HIS A 7 -8.07 10.31 9.35
N HIS A 8 -7.40 11.09 8.51
CA HIS A 8 -6.75 12.33 8.90
C HIS A 8 -7.40 13.53 8.21
N ARG A 9 -7.48 14.67 8.91
CA ARG A 9 -7.96 15.95 8.36
C ARG A 9 -9.31 15.88 7.64
N GLY A 10 -10.28 15.19 8.26
CA GLY A 10 -11.65 15.12 7.72
C GLY A 10 -11.80 14.25 6.48
N ALA A 11 -10.77 13.48 6.11
CA ALA A 11 -10.78 12.57 4.96
C ALA A 11 -12.02 11.67 4.90
N GLY A 12 -12.49 11.17 6.05
CA GLY A 12 -13.67 10.31 6.11
C GLY A 12 -14.98 11.01 5.70
N SER A 13 -15.06 12.34 5.79
CA SER A 13 -16.19 13.12 5.27
C SER A 13 -15.99 13.46 3.80
N ILE A 14 -14.80 13.98 3.46
CA ILE A 14 -14.42 14.42 2.10
C ILE A 14 -14.56 13.28 1.08
N ILE A 15 -14.18 12.06 1.46
CA ILE A 15 -14.23 10.90 0.54
C ILE A 15 -15.65 10.53 0.08
N ASN A 16 -16.70 11.06 0.73
CA ASN A 16 -18.08 10.85 0.31
C ASN A 16 -18.55 11.83 -0.78
N GLU A 17 -17.71 12.80 -1.17
CA GLU A 17 -18.04 13.72 -2.25
C GLU A 17 -18.23 12.97 -3.58
N PRO A 18 -19.15 13.42 -4.46
CA PRO A 18 -19.52 12.66 -5.66
C PRO A 18 -18.37 12.36 -6.63
N ASN A 19 -17.35 13.21 -6.68
CA ASN A 19 -16.15 13.03 -7.51
C ASN A 19 -15.13 12.04 -6.91
N LEU A 20 -15.19 11.77 -5.61
CA LEU A 20 -14.22 10.93 -4.89
C LEU A 20 -14.76 9.54 -4.55
N LYS A 21 -16.02 9.48 -4.13
CA LYS A 21 -16.63 8.27 -3.61
C LYS A 21 -16.55 7.07 -4.56
N PRO A 22 -16.87 7.20 -5.86
CA PRO A 22 -16.84 6.05 -6.77
C PRO A 22 -15.44 5.44 -6.94
N ASP A 23 -14.40 6.27 -6.92
CA ASP A 23 -13.02 5.79 -7.04
C ASP A 23 -12.53 5.21 -5.71
N TYR A 24 -12.90 5.80 -4.57
CA TYR A 24 -12.59 5.21 -3.28
C TYR A 24 -13.22 3.82 -3.08
N GLU A 25 -14.48 3.65 -3.49
CA GLU A 25 -15.15 2.34 -3.47
C GLU A 25 -14.40 1.32 -4.32
N GLN A 26 -13.84 1.73 -5.47
CA GLN A 26 -12.99 0.84 -6.28
C GLN A 26 -11.71 0.40 -5.56
N ILE A 27 -11.11 1.25 -4.72
CA ILE A 27 -9.96 0.87 -3.89
C ILE A 27 -10.37 -0.23 -2.91
N LEU A 28 -11.50 -0.02 -2.21
CA LEU A 28 -12.01 -1.00 -1.25
C LEU A 28 -12.34 -2.33 -1.94
N THR A 29 -13.04 -2.29 -3.08
CA THR A 29 -13.31 -3.47 -3.90
C THR A 29 -12.03 -4.16 -4.37
N ALA A 30 -11.02 -3.41 -4.82
CA ALA A 30 -9.75 -3.98 -5.26
C ALA A 30 -9.01 -4.74 -4.15
N LEU A 31 -9.15 -4.31 -2.89
CA LEU A 31 -8.60 -4.99 -1.72
C LEU A 31 -9.46 -6.16 -1.23
N ASP A 32 -10.78 -6.04 -1.38
CA ASP A 32 -11.73 -7.09 -1.01
C ASP A 32 -11.60 -8.31 -1.92
N GLU A 33 -11.43 -8.09 -3.22
CA GLU A 33 -11.21 -9.11 -4.27
C GLU A 33 -9.96 -9.98 -4.07
N ILE A 34 -9.06 -9.60 -3.15
CA ILE A 34 -7.85 -10.38 -2.85
C ILE A 34 -8.21 -11.55 -1.94
N GLU A 35 -8.12 -12.76 -2.50
CA GLU A 35 -8.29 -14.02 -1.78
C GLU A 35 -6.95 -14.56 -1.26
N GLU A 36 -6.95 -15.06 -0.01
CA GLU A 36 -5.75 -15.65 0.60
C GLU A 36 -5.21 -16.85 -0.18
N LYS A 37 -6.11 -17.67 -0.76
CA LYS A 37 -5.72 -18.79 -1.62
C LYS A 37 -4.87 -18.34 -2.80
N GLN A 38 -5.23 -17.24 -3.45
CA GLN A 38 -4.49 -16.69 -4.58
C GLN A 38 -3.13 -16.15 -4.15
N LEU A 39 -3.05 -15.50 -2.97
CA LEU A 39 -1.78 -15.07 -2.38
C LEU A 39 -0.84 -16.25 -2.14
N LEU A 40 -1.37 -17.34 -1.57
CA LEU A 40 -0.62 -18.56 -1.29
C LEU A 40 -0.12 -19.23 -2.57
N GLU A 41 -1.00 -19.40 -3.56
CA GLU A 41 -0.66 -20.00 -4.85
C GLU A 41 0.43 -19.21 -5.57
N TYR A 42 0.32 -17.88 -5.59
CA TYR A 42 1.32 -16.99 -6.17
C TYR A 42 2.66 -17.09 -5.44
N PHE A 43 2.64 -17.05 -4.11
CA PHE A 43 3.84 -17.18 -3.28
C PHE A 43 4.57 -18.52 -3.53
N LEU A 44 3.82 -19.63 -3.54
CA LEU A 44 4.39 -20.97 -3.79
C LEU A 44 4.91 -21.11 -5.22
N LYS A 45 4.21 -20.52 -6.21
CA LYS A 45 4.69 -20.48 -7.60
C LYS A 45 6.06 -19.79 -7.68
N GLN A 46 6.20 -18.62 -7.08
CA GLN A 46 7.48 -17.88 -7.07
C GLN A 46 8.59 -18.68 -6.39
N LYS A 47 8.31 -19.37 -5.28
CA LYS A 47 9.32 -20.21 -4.61
C LYS A 47 9.80 -21.35 -5.51
N ARG A 48 8.89 -22.04 -6.20
CA ARG A 48 9.25 -23.11 -7.16
C ARG A 48 10.11 -22.58 -8.30
N GLU A 49 9.78 -21.40 -8.82
CA GLU A 49 10.56 -20.75 -9.89
C GLU A 49 11.97 -20.34 -9.41
N GLU A 50 12.09 -19.81 -8.19
CA GLU A 50 13.37 -19.49 -7.57
C GLU A 50 14.23 -20.74 -7.34
N GLU A 51 13.63 -21.82 -6.84
CA GLU A 51 14.29 -23.11 -6.63
C GLU A 51 14.77 -23.73 -7.95
N ALA A 52 13.92 -23.74 -8.99
CA ALA A 52 14.28 -24.21 -10.32
C ALA A 52 15.43 -23.38 -10.95
N ALA A 53 15.51 -22.09 -10.62
CA ALA A 53 16.62 -21.22 -11.00
C ALA A 53 17.88 -21.37 -10.12
N GLY A 54 17.90 -22.33 -9.18
CA GLY A 54 19.02 -22.57 -8.28
C GLY A 54 19.21 -21.49 -7.21
N LYS A 55 18.23 -20.61 -7.01
CA LYS A 55 18.28 -19.59 -5.96
C LYS A 55 18.02 -20.23 -4.61
N LYS A 56 18.74 -19.77 -3.58
CA LYS A 56 18.46 -20.16 -2.19
C LYS A 56 17.07 -19.66 -1.79
N ASN A 57 16.42 -20.36 -0.86
CA ASN A 57 15.12 -20.00 -0.29
C ASN A 57 15.19 -18.70 0.55
N TYR A 58 15.29 -17.55 -0.13
CA TYR A 58 15.35 -16.23 0.49
C TYR A 58 13.97 -15.59 0.64
N ARG A 59 13.06 -15.85 -0.31
CA ARG A 59 11.68 -15.34 -0.29
C ARG A 59 10.98 -15.77 1.00
N LYS A 60 10.70 -14.79 1.85
CA LYS A 60 10.14 -15.03 3.18
C LYS A 60 8.74 -14.46 3.36
N SER A 61 8.36 -13.45 2.57
CA SER A 61 7.19 -12.61 2.80
C SER A 61 6.17 -12.74 1.68
N ILE A 62 4.89 -12.60 2.00
CA ILE A 62 3.81 -12.51 1.01
C ILE A 62 3.68 -11.11 0.38
N SER A 63 4.49 -10.13 0.79
CA SER A 63 4.43 -8.74 0.33
C SER A 63 4.44 -8.61 -1.19
N ASP A 64 5.20 -9.46 -1.90
CA ASP A 64 5.26 -9.43 -3.36
C ASP A 64 3.95 -9.91 -4.00
N ALA A 65 3.29 -10.90 -3.39
CA ALA A 65 1.97 -11.35 -3.81
C ALA A 65 0.93 -10.23 -3.61
N LEU A 66 0.94 -9.58 -2.44
CA LEU A 66 0.05 -8.44 -2.15
C LEU A 66 0.27 -7.29 -3.15
N ASN A 67 1.52 -6.88 -3.36
CA ASN A 67 1.85 -5.83 -4.34
C ASN A 67 1.36 -6.20 -5.75
N PHE A 68 1.51 -7.46 -6.15
CA PHE A 68 1.04 -7.94 -7.44
C PHE A 68 -0.50 -7.82 -7.55
N PHE A 69 -1.26 -8.40 -6.64
CA PHE A 69 -2.72 -8.41 -6.75
C PHE A 69 -3.36 -7.05 -6.53
N ILE A 70 -2.82 -6.21 -5.63
CA ILE A 70 -3.27 -4.82 -5.47
C ILE A 70 -3.09 -4.07 -6.80
N ARG A 71 -1.91 -4.19 -7.42
CA ARG A 71 -1.65 -3.57 -8.72
C ARG A 71 -2.61 -4.07 -9.79
N GLU A 72 -2.73 -5.38 -9.97
CA GLU A 72 -3.60 -5.96 -11.01
C GLU A 72 -5.05 -5.52 -10.84
N ASN A 73 -5.56 -5.48 -9.60
CA ASN A 73 -6.94 -5.09 -9.33
C ASN A 73 -7.16 -3.59 -9.55
N LEU A 74 -6.20 -2.74 -9.18
CA LEU A 74 -6.28 -1.29 -9.43
C LEU A 74 -6.15 -0.96 -10.93
N GLU A 75 -5.18 -1.54 -11.64
CA GLU A 75 -5.00 -1.30 -13.08
C GLU A 75 -6.22 -1.73 -13.89
N LYS A 76 -6.86 -2.87 -13.55
CA LYS A 76 -8.13 -3.30 -14.16
C LYS A 76 -9.27 -2.32 -13.95
N LYS A 77 -9.23 -1.53 -12.88
CA LYS A 77 -10.20 -0.47 -12.58
C LYS A 77 -9.77 0.89 -13.16
N GLY A 78 -8.73 0.91 -13.99
CA GLY A 78 -8.26 2.10 -14.71
C GLY A 78 -7.41 3.05 -13.88
N TRP A 79 -6.82 2.58 -12.78
CA TRP A 79 -5.85 3.36 -12.02
C TRP A 79 -4.53 3.44 -12.77
N GLN A 80 -4.00 4.65 -12.91
CA GLN A 80 -2.72 4.87 -13.56
C GLN A 80 -1.60 4.45 -12.61
N LYS A 81 -0.74 3.54 -13.08
CA LYS A 81 0.47 3.12 -12.34
C LYS A 81 1.61 4.13 -12.52
N GLU A 82 2.29 4.39 -11.42
CA GLU A 82 3.51 5.20 -11.35
C GLU A 82 3.44 6.58 -12.03
N PRO A 83 2.38 7.40 -11.84
CA PRO A 83 2.36 8.74 -12.41
C PRO A 83 3.44 9.61 -11.77
N LYS A 84 4.01 10.52 -12.57
CA LYS A 84 4.96 11.53 -12.09
C LYS A 84 4.22 12.54 -11.21
N ILE A 85 4.86 13.01 -10.15
CA ILE A 85 4.32 14.10 -9.33
C ILE A 85 4.60 15.46 -10.00
N PHE A 86 5.78 15.61 -10.59
CA PHE A 86 6.25 16.86 -11.19
C PHE A 86 6.51 16.69 -12.68
N LYS A 87 6.25 17.74 -13.46
CA LYS A 87 6.57 17.76 -14.90
C LYS A 87 8.07 17.90 -15.19
N ASN A 88 8.84 18.37 -14.20
CA ASN A 88 10.26 18.67 -14.36
C ASN A 88 11.09 17.37 -14.55
N PRO A 89 11.90 17.26 -15.64
CA PRO A 89 12.64 16.05 -15.96
C PRO A 89 13.75 15.69 -14.96
N ASN A 90 14.17 16.62 -14.10
CA ASN A 90 15.14 16.33 -13.03
C ASN A 90 14.52 15.50 -11.89
N TYR A 91 13.19 15.35 -11.85
CA TYR A 91 12.44 14.64 -10.82
C TYR A 91 11.70 13.43 -11.38
N GLU A 92 12.35 12.66 -12.26
CA GLU A 92 11.78 11.44 -12.87
C GLU A 92 12.05 10.16 -12.08
N ALA A 93 12.96 10.21 -11.10
CA ALA A 93 13.28 9.05 -10.27
C ALA A 93 12.05 8.52 -9.52
N SER A 94 12.03 7.23 -9.22
CA SER A 94 10.92 6.54 -8.54
C SER A 94 10.49 7.20 -7.22
N ALA A 95 11.42 7.86 -6.52
CA ALA A 95 11.13 8.61 -5.30
C ALA A 95 10.12 9.76 -5.50
N TRP A 96 9.94 10.23 -6.73
CA TRP A 96 9.06 11.34 -7.14
C TRP A 96 7.87 10.88 -7.99
N ARG A 97 7.58 9.58 -7.96
CA ARG A 97 6.41 8.97 -8.59
C ARG A 97 5.50 8.43 -7.51
N LEU A 98 4.20 8.61 -7.69
CA LEU A 98 3.19 7.93 -6.89
C LEU A 98 3.19 6.44 -7.22
N ASP A 99 2.58 5.59 -6.41
CA ASP A 99 2.37 4.19 -6.83
C ASP A 99 1.18 4.09 -7.80
N PHE A 100 0.06 4.72 -7.45
CA PHE A 100 -1.11 4.85 -8.32
C PHE A 100 -1.79 6.20 -8.19
N ALA A 101 -2.53 6.59 -9.23
CA ALA A 101 -3.46 7.70 -9.13
C ALA A 101 -4.63 7.57 -10.10
N LYS A 102 -5.75 8.17 -9.74
CA LYS A 102 -6.94 8.27 -10.59
C LYS A 102 -7.78 9.46 -10.16
N ASN A 103 -8.18 10.29 -11.13
CA ASN A 103 -8.94 11.51 -10.90
C ASN A 103 -8.33 12.33 -9.76
N ASP A 104 -9.05 12.49 -8.65
CA ASP A 104 -8.66 13.30 -7.49
C ASP A 104 -8.05 12.49 -6.32
N ILE A 105 -7.61 11.24 -6.54
CA ILE A 105 -7.06 10.35 -5.51
C ILE A 105 -5.68 9.81 -5.92
N CYS A 106 -4.69 9.93 -5.02
CA CYS A 106 -3.42 9.21 -5.14
C CYS A 106 -3.30 8.07 -4.11
N ILE A 107 -2.57 7.01 -4.46
CA ILE A 107 -2.36 5.83 -3.63
C ILE A 107 -0.87 5.54 -3.49
N GLU A 108 -0.47 5.16 -2.29
CA GLU A 108 0.83 4.60 -1.93
C GLU A 108 0.65 3.22 -1.29
N VAL A 109 1.36 2.21 -1.78
CA VAL A 109 1.35 0.85 -1.23
C VAL A 109 2.64 0.62 -0.46
N ALA A 110 2.55 0.71 0.87
CA ALA A 110 3.69 0.76 1.77
C ALA A 110 3.87 -0.53 2.57
N PHE A 111 4.65 -1.47 2.00
CA PHE A 111 5.16 -2.66 2.70
C PHE A 111 6.68 -2.62 2.94
N ASN A 112 7.28 -1.43 2.75
CA ASN A 112 8.72 -1.18 2.89
C ASN A 112 9.13 -0.88 4.34
N HIS A 113 10.40 -0.54 4.53
CA HIS A 113 10.97 -0.23 5.84
C HIS A 113 10.26 0.95 6.53
N ARG A 114 10.16 0.90 7.86
CA ARG A 114 9.54 1.95 8.68
C ARG A 114 10.13 3.34 8.42
N GLU A 115 11.41 3.41 8.09
CA GLU A 115 12.11 4.68 7.76
C GLU A 115 11.55 5.37 6.51
N ALA A 116 10.89 4.63 5.62
CA ALA A 116 10.23 5.17 4.43
C ALA A 116 8.81 5.70 4.71
N VAL A 117 8.22 5.43 5.89
CA VAL A 117 6.87 5.85 6.24
C VAL A 117 6.66 7.36 6.06
N PRO A 118 7.54 8.26 6.57
CA PRO A 118 7.41 9.69 6.32
C PRO A 118 7.45 10.06 4.84
N HIS A 119 8.30 9.40 4.04
CA HIS A 119 8.41 9.66 2.60
C HIS A 119 7.13 9.25 1.86
N ASN A 120 6.56 8.09 2.18
CA ASN A 120 5.29 7.63 1.61
C ASN A 120 4.16 8.63 1.93
N MET A 121 4.09 9.15 3.17
CA MET A 121 3.11 10.19 3.53
C MET A 121 3.37 11.51 2.82
N LEU A 122 4.64 11.91 2.66
CA LEU A 122 5.00 13.14 1.96
C LEU A 122 4.67 13.07 0.46
N LYS A 123 4.76 11.91 -0.19
CA LYS A 123 4.31 11.76 -1.59
C LYS A 123 2.84 12.16 -1.75
N ALA A 124 1.97 11.73 -0.84
CA ALA A 124 0.58 12.17 -0.83
C ALA A 124 0.44 13.68 -0.63
N VAL A 125 1.16 14.27 0.33
CA VAL A 125 1.15 15.74 0.56
C VAL A 125 1.63 16.50 -0.68
N LEU A 126 2.70 16.02 -1.32
CA LEU A 126 3.21 16.63 -2.55
C LEU A 126 2.18 16.55 -3.67
N SER A 127 1.40 15.47 -3.78
CA SER A 127 0.40 15.36 -4.84
C SER A 127 -0.89 16.11 -4.57
N THR A 128 -1.18 16.51 -3.33
CA THR A 128 -2.39 17.30 -3.02
C THR A 128 -2.14 18.80 -2.92
N GLU A 129 -0.93 19.20 -2.53
CA GLU A 129 -0.59 20.60 -2.32
C GLU A 129 0.01 21.23 -3.58
N GLY A 130 -0.41 22.46 -3.87
CA GLY A 130 0.21 23.29 -4.90
C GLY A 130 1.70 23.54 -4.62
N ASN A 131 2.46 23.85 -5.68
CA ASN A 131 3.87 24.19 -5.58
C ASN A 131 4.23 25.25 -6.60
N ASP A 132 4.67 26.43 -6.13
CA ASP A 132 5.03 27.56 -7.00
C ASP A 132 6.43 27.40 -7.63
N MET A 133 7.28 26.54 -7.06
CA MET A 133 8.64 26.29 -7.55
C MET A 133 8.71 25.18 -8.59
N LEU A 134 7.76 24.24 -8.58
CA LEU A 134 7.72 23.08 -9.47
C LEU A 134 6.30 22.80 -9.94
N GLU A 135 6.11 22.85 -11.26
CA GLU A 135 4.84 22.52 -11.88
C GLU A 135 4.47 21.03 -11.67
N LYS A 136 3.22 20.79 -11.28
CA LYS A 136 2.68 19.46 -11.02
C LYS A 136 2.25 18.79 -12.31
N GLU A 137 2.55 17.50 -12.43
CA GLU A 137 1.98 16.66 -13.49
C GLU A 137 0.66 16.04 -13.03
N TYR A 138 0.54 15.76 -11.74
CA TYR A 138 -0.65 15.20 -11.12
C TYR A 138 -1.00 15.96 -9.84
N ILE A 139 -2.29 16.27 -9.66
CA ILE A 139 -2.84 16.90 -8.47
C ILE A 139 -4.05 16.08 -8.00
N SER A 140 -4.07 15.67 -6.74
CA SER A 140 -5.19 15.01 -6.08
C SER A 140 -5.79 15.90 -4.98
N GLN A 141 -6.96 15.52 -4.48
CA GLN A 141 -7.57 16.15 -3.30
C GLN A 141 -7.31 15.33 -2.03
N ILE A 142 -7.10 14.02 -2.18
CA ILE A 142 -6.89 13.09 -1.07
C ILE A 142 -5.80 12.09 -1.37
N GLY A 143 -5.02 11.74 -0.34
CA GLY A 143 -4.05 10.65 -0.39
C GLY A 143 -4.55 9.41 0.35
N VAL A 144 -4.28 8.23 -0.22
CA VAL A 144 -4.57 6.94 0.40
C VAL A 144 -3.27 6.18 0.57
N ILE A 145 -3.00 5.69 1.77
CA ILE A 145 -1.89 4.78 2.05
C ILE A 145 -2.46 3.40 2.32
N ILE A 146 -1.98 2.38 1.62
CA ILE A 146 -2.27 0.97 1.88
C ILE A 146 -1.04 0.34 2.53
N THR A 147 -1.18 -0.24 3.71
CA THR A 147 -0.06 -0.81 4.47
C THR A 147 -0.48 -2.07 5.24
N ALA A 148 0.46 -2.74 5.89
CA ALA A 148 0.19 -3.92 6.70
C ALA A 148 -0.06 -3.55 8.17
N THR A 149 -1.01 -4.22 8.80
CA THR A 149 -1.11 -4.25 10.28
C THR A 149 0.05 -5.07 10.88
N LYS A 150 0.21 -5.03 12.21
CA LYS A 150 1.21 -5.88 12.91
C LYS A 150 0.88 -7.37 12.73
N GLU A 151 -0.40 -7.68 12.68
CA GLU A 151 -0.97 -9.01 12.49
C GLU A 151 -0.58 -9.55 11.11
N LEU A 152 -0.80 -8.78 10.04
CA LEU A 152 -0.38 -9.15 8.69
C LEU A 152 1.14 -9.22 8.55
N LYS A 153 1.87 -8.28 9.16
CA LYS A 153 3.34 -8.33 9.17
C LYS A 153 3.83 -9.65 9.77
N LYS A 154 3.18 -10.13 10.83
CA LYS A 154 3.50 -11.41 11.49
C LYS A 154 3.06 -12.60 10.64
N SER A 155 1.79 -12.68 10.25
CA SER A 155 1.25 -13.84 9.51
C SER A 155 1.86 -13.96 8.11
N GLY A 156 2.15 -12.83 7.47
CA GLY A 156 2.79 -12.75 6.17
C GLY A 156 4.31 -12.84 6.19
N ASN A 157 4.94 -12.95 7.37
CA ASN A 157 6.39 -13.03 7.59
C ASN A 157 7.20 -11.91 6.90
N PHE A 158 6.71 -10.68 7.07
CA PHE A 158 7.36 -9.47 6.59
C PHE A 158 8.67 -9.24 7.34
N ASP A 159 9.51 -8.33 6.83
CA ASP A 159 10.72 -7.94 7.55
C ASP A 159 10.38 -7.27 8.89
N ASN A 160 11.20 -7.52 9.93
CA ASN A 160 11.02 -6.90 11.23
C ASN A 160 11.09 -5.36 11.15
N ALA A 161 11.87 -4.82 10.21
CA ALA A 161 11.99 -3.39 9.98
C ALA A 161 10.86 -2.80 9.12
N ALA A 162 9.94 -3.61 8.58
CA ALA A 162 8.81 -3.11 7.78
C ALA A 162 7.91 -2.19 8.62
N GLY A 163 7.45 -1.09 8.03
CA GLY A 163 6.45 -0.20 8.63
C GLY A 163 5.10 -0.91 8.80
N THR A 164 4.29 -0.41 9.71
CA THR A 164 2.95 -0.92 9.99
C THR A 164 1.92 0.20 10.02
N PHE A 165 0.65 -0.16 9.92
CA PHE A 165 -0.50 0.74 10.12
C PHE A 165 -0.31 1.66 11.33
N ASP A 166 0.05 1.12 12.48
CA ASP A 166 0.26 1.90 13.70
C ASP A 166 1.41 2.91 13.57
N ASP A 167 2.46 2.61 12.78
CA ASP A 167 3.56 3.55 12.56
C ASP A 167 3.09 4.79 11.77
N PHE A 168 2.19 4.61 10.80
CA PHE A 168 1.58 5.74 10.08
C PHE A 168 0.66 6.55 11.00
N VAL A 169 -0.21 5.87 11.76
CA VAL A 169 -1.16 6.54 12.67
C VAL A 169 -0.42 7.32 13.77
N GLU A 170 0.63 6.75 14.36
CA GLU A 170 1.43 7.46 15.36
C GLU A 170 2.13 8.69 14.78
N LEU A 171 2.62 8.64 13.53
CA LEU A 171 3.27 9.77 12.88
C LEU A 171 2.30 10.90 12.48
N LEU A 172 1.02 10.61 12.26
CA LEU A 172 0.01 11.66 12.03
C LEU A 172 -0.09 12.64 13.21
N LYS A 173 0.19 12.21 14.45
CA LYS A 173 0.09 13.07 15.64
C LYS A 173 1.14 14.19 15.65
N PRO A 174 2.46 13.90 15.66
CA PRO A 174 3.49 14.94 15.66
C PRO A 174 3.58 15.67 14.30
N TYR A 175 3.23 15.01 13.19
CA TYR A 175 3.29 15.64 11.86
C TYR A 175 1.97 16.22 11.38
N SER A 176 0.95 16.29 12.23
CA SER A 176 -0.38 16.81 11.86
C SER A 176 -0.31 18.18 11.17
N PHE A 177 0.60 19.06 11.61
CA PHE A 177 0.81 20.38 10.99
C PHE A 177 1.45 20.31 9.58
N PHE A 178 2.35 19.35 9.34
CA PHE A 178 3.06 19.19 8.07
C PHE A 178 2.28 18.35 7.06
N ILE A 179 1.56 17.34 7.53
CA ILE A 179 0.67 16.50 6.73
C ILE A 179 -0.66 17.25 6.63
N ARG A 180 -0.69 18.24 5.73
CA ARG A 180 -1.83 19.15 5.53
C ARG A 180 -2.93 18.56 4.64
N CYS A 181 -2.63 17.48 3.92
CA CYS A 181 -3.58 16.81 3.06
C CYS A 181 -4.60 15.96 3.84
N PRO A 182 -5.86 15.89 3.38
CA PRO A 182 -6.75 14.81 3.72
C PRO A 182 -6.10 13.48 3.38
N MET A 183 -6.01 12.57 4.34
CA MET A 183 -5.33 11.28 4.16
C MET A 183 -6.13 10.13 4.78
N ILE A 184 -6.17 9.00 4.08
CA ILE A 184 -6.74 7.75 4.57
C ILE A 184 -5.61 6.73 4.68
N ILE A 185 -5.47 6.09 5.84
CA ILE A 185 -4.56 4.95 6.03
C ILE A 185 -5.42 3.69 6.08
N ILE A 186 -5.15 2.74 5.19
CA ILE A 186 -5.79 1.42 5.13
C ILE A 186 -4.75 0.38 5.53
N GLY A 187 -4.97 -0.25 6.69
CA GLY A 187 -4.18 -1.37 7.18
C GLY A 187 -4.81 -2.71 6.79
N LEU A 188 -4.12 -3.51 5.99
CA LEU A 188 -4.52 -4.88 5.70
C LEU A 188 -4.29 -5.76 6.94
N GLU A 189 -5.33 -6.48 7.37
CA GLU A 189 -5.29 -7.33 8.55
C GLU A 189 -4.61 -8.69 8.29
N GLY A 190 -4.35 -9.43 9.38
CA GLY A 190 -3.69 -10.72 9.34
C GLY A 190 -4.41 -11.76 8.48
N LEU A 191 -3.62 -12.70 7.96
CA LEU A 191 -4.15 -13.85 7.21
C LEU A 191 -4.90 -14.80 8.17
N GLU A 192 -6.02 -15.33 7.72
CA GLU A 192 -6.93 -16.16 8.51
C GLU A 192 -6.83 -17.65 8.16
N THR A 193 -6.38 -17.99 6.95
CA THR A 193 -6.32 -19.38 6.46
C THR A 193 -4.92 -19.99 6.55
N PHE A 194 -3.87 -19.19 6.53
CA PHE A 194 -2.49 -19.64 6.68
C PHE A 194 -1.59 -18.55 7.25
N TYR A 195 -0.39 -18.93 7.69
CA TYR A 195 0.71 -17.99 7.91
C TYR A 195 2.01 -18.53 7.31
N ILE A 196 2.97 -17.66 7.04
CA ILE A 196 4.31 -18.07 6.63
C ILE A 196 5.19 -18.25 7.87
N ASP A 197 5.69 -19.46 8.08
CA ASP A 197 6.57 -19.72 9.21
C ASP A 197 7.92 -19.01 9.03
N LYS A 198 8.36 -18.32 10.08
CA LYS A 198 9.56 -17.46 10.04
C LYS A 198 10.85 -18.25 9.80
N LYS A 199 10.92 -19.51 10.25
CA LYS A 199 12.12 -20.34 10.17
C LYS A 199 12.22 -21.06 8.84
N THR A 200 11.17 -21.79 8.48
CA THR A 200 11.10 -22.61 7.26
C THR A 200 10.79 -21.78 6.02
N LYS A 201 10.17 -20.61 6.21
CA LYS A 201 9.64 -19.73 5.14
C LYS A 201 8.58 -20.42 4.29
N MET A 202 7.94 -21.45 4.84
CA MET A 202 6.87 -22.20 4.21
C MET A 202 5.52 -21.84 4.84
N PRO A 203 4.43 -21.90 4.07
CA PRO A 203 3.10 -21.70 4.61
C PRO A 203 2.74 -22.82 5.59
N VAL A 204 2.02 -22.45 6.64
CA VAL A 204 1.40 -23.35 7.62
C VAL A 204 -0.09 -23.01 7.65
N GLU A 205 -0.93 -23.99 7.36
CA GLU A 205 -2.38 -23.83 7.41
C GLU A 205 -2.84 -23.59 8.84
N LEU A 206 -3.79 -22.67 9.00
CA LEU A 206 -4.47 -22.44 10.26
C LEU A 206 -5.65 -23.41 10.32
N THR A 207 -5.53 -24.48 11.10
CA THR A 207 -6.69 -25.29 11.45
C THR A 207 -7.57 -24.46 12.36
N ASN A 208 -8.76 -24.09 11.89
CA ASN A 208 -9.79 -23.51 12.74
C ASN A 208 -10.04 -24.47 13.92
N GLN A 209 -9.64 -24.06 15.12
CA GLN A 209 -10.10 -24.66 16.37
C GLN A 209 -11.50 -24.16 16.70
#